data_AF-A0A538AMI8-F1
#
_entry.id   AF-A0A538AMI8-F1
#
_cell.length_a   1.000
_cell.length_b   1.000
_cell.length_c   1.000
_cell.angle_alpha   90.00
_cell.angle_beta   90.00
_cell.angle_gamma   90.00
#
_symmetry.space_group_name_H-M   'P 1'
#
loop_
_entity.id
_entity.type
_entity.pdbx_description
1 polymer ?
#
loop_
_entity_poly.entity_id
_entity_poly.type
_entity_poly.pdbx_seq_one_letter_code
_entity_poly.pdbx_strand_id
1 'polypeptide(L)'
;MHVSRGITTHGFALNVTADLDAFNGIIPCGIVDRGVTSIEALTGSRPSVEEVGRRAAVHLADFLGSSLSWTEPAALEGAHV
;
A
#
# COMPACT_ATOMS: atom_id res chain seq x y z
N MET A 1 11.62 -0.53 -3.05
CA MET A 1 11.09 -1.29 -4.21
C MET A 1 12.28 -1.88 -4.94
N HIS A 2 12.20 -3.15 -5.29
CA HIS A 2 13.31 -3.87 -5.92
C HIS A 2 12.81 -4.49 -7.23
N VAL A 3 13.68 -4.57 -8.23
CA VAL A 3 13.36 -5.16 -9.53
C VAL A 3 14.47 -6.13 -9.90
N SER A 4 14.10 -7.37 -10.21
CA SER A 4 15.03 -8.39 -10.70
C SER A 4 14.33 -9.27 -11.74
N ARG A 5 15.04 -9.57 -12.84
CA ARG A 5 14.50 -10.37 -13.96
C ARG A 5 13.15 -9.87 -14.50
N GLY A 6 12.93 -8.55 -14.50
CA GLY A 6 11.67 -7.94 -14.94
C GLY A 6 10.51 -8.04 -13.94
N ILE A 7 10.74 -8.58 -12.74
CA ILE A 7 9.73 -8.70 -11.68
C ILE A 7 10.02 -7.72 -10.56
N THR A 8 9.01 -6.93 -10.19
CA THR A 8 9.05 -6.00 -9.07
C THR A 8 8.67 -6.71 -7.77
N THR A 9 9.44 -6.52 -6.70
CA THR A 9 9.17 -7.06 -5.36
C THR A 9 9.16 -5.96 -4.29
N HIS A 10 8.60 -6.30 -3.11
CA HIS A 10 8.14 -5.36 -2.08
C HIS A 10 6.94 -4.54 -2.57
N GLY A 11 6.90 -3.24 -2.25
CA GLY A 11 5.81 -2.37 -2.66
C GLY A 11 5.96 -1.02 -1.97
N PHE A 12 4.82 -0.49 -1.55
CA PHE A 12 4.70 0.72 -0.75
C PHE A 12 3.97 0.42 0.56
N ALA A 13 4.10 1.31 1.54
CA ALA A 13 3.36 1.27 2.78
C ALA A 13 2.62 2.61 2.94
N LEU A 14 1.29 2.55 3.10
CA LEU A 14 0.45 3.73 3.30
C LEU A 14 -0.10 3.71 4.73
N ASN A 15 0.23 4.73 5.51
CA ASN A 15 -0.27 4.87 6.88
C ASN A 15 -1.76 5.21 6.85
N VAL A 16 -2.64 4.25 7.17
CA VAL A 16 -4.09 4.46 7.23
C VAL A 16 -4.50 4.95 8.63
N THR A 17 -4.47 4.05 9.61
CA THR A 17 -4.71 4.31 11.04
C THR A 17 -3.53 3.82 11.89
N ALA A 18 -2.32 3.85 11.31
CA ALA A 18 -1.12 3.38 11.98
C ALA A 18 -0.80 4.29 13.17
N ASP A 19 -0.30 3.69 14.26
CA ASP A 19 0.29 4.43 15.37
C ASP A 19 1.58 5.12 14.89
N LEU A 20 1.57 6.45 14.87
CA LEU A 20 2.68 7.24 14.38
C LEU A 20 3.81 7.35 15.41
N ASP A 21 3.56 7.05 16.69
CA ASP A 21 4.60 7.10 17.72
C ASP A 21 5.67 6.03 17.52
N ALA A 22 5.34 4.94 16.82
CA ALA A 22 6.30 3.92 16.41
C ALA A 22 7.45 4.48 15.55
N PHE A 23 7.23 5.59 14.84
CA PHE A 23 8.27 6.23 14.02
C PHE A 23 9.29 7.03 14.86
N ASN A 24 8.99 7.36 16.13
CA ASN A 24 9.93 8.07 17.01
C ASN A 24 11.18 7.23 17.36
N GLY A 25 11.12 5.91 17.15
CA GLY A 25 12.25 5.00 17.39
C GLY A 25 13.23 4.86 16.21
N ILE A 26 12.97 5.50 15.07
CA ILE A 26 13.78 5.35 13.84
C ILE A 26 13.98 6.70 13.13
N ILE A 27 14.90 6.75 12.16
CA ILE A 27 14.98 7.83 11.18
C ILE A 27 14.28 7.34 9.90
N PRO A 28 12.97 7.61 9.71
CA PRO A 28 12.21 7.05 8.60
C PRO A 28 12.75 7.57 7.26
N CYS A 29 12.98 6.65 6.33
CA CYS A 29 13.50 6.96 4.99
C CYS A 29 14.86 7.72 5.00
N GLY A 30 15.58 7.76 6.13
CA GLY A 30 16.80 8.58 6.30
C GLY A 30 16.54 10.09 6.43
N ILE A 31 15.28 10.50 6.59
CA ILE A 31 14.86 11.91 6.67
C ILE A 31 14.74 12.33 8.13
N VAL A 32 15.44 13.40 8.51
CA VAL A 32 15.51 13.88 9.91
C VAL A 32 14.70 15.14 10.18
N ASP A 33 14.32 15.88 9.14
CA ASP A 33 13.71 17.21 9.24
C ASP A 33 12.21 17.23 8.91
N ARG A 34 11.61 16.05 8.71
CA ARG A 34 10.18 15.89 8.39
C ARG A 34 9.57 14.76 9.18
N GLY A 35 8.33 14.97 9.62
CA GLY A 35 7.52 13.94 10.27
C GLY A 35 6.79 13.04 9.28
N VAL A 36 6.14 12.02 9.83
CA VAL A 36 5.19 11.15 9.11
C VAL A 36 3.76 11.54 9.45
N THR A 37 2.80 11.08 8.65
CA THR A 37 1.37 11.26 8.91
C THR A 37 0.59 10.02 8.50
N SER A 38 -0.73 10.04 8.69
CA SER A 38 -1.67 8.99 8.30
C SER A 38 -2.95 9.59 7.72
N ILE A 39 -3.76 8.78 7.04
CA ILE A 39 -5.10 9.20 6.59
C ILE A 39 -5.93 9.67 7.78
N GLU A 40 -5.85 8.94 8.90
CA GLU A 40 -6.53 9.33 10.14
C GLU A 40 -6.06 10.69 10.66
N ALA A 41 -4.76 10.93 10.74
CA ALA A 41 -4.22 12.18 11.25
C ALA A 41 -4.59 13.38 10.35
N LEU A 42 -4.67 13.18 9.03
CA LEU A 42 -4.99 14.25 8.08
C LEU A 42 -6.49 14.55 7.97
N THR A 43 -7.35 13.54 8.13
CA THR A 43 -8.78 13.65 7.80
C THR A 43 -9.71 13.50 9.01
N GLY A 44 -9.20 13.03 10.15
CA GLY A 44 -9.99 12.64 11.31
C GLY A 44 -10.83 11.37 11.12
N SER A 45 -10.80 10.76 9.94
CA SER A 45 -11.56 9.54 9.62
C SER A 45 -10.71 8.28 9.84
N ARG A 46 -11.32 7.19 10.28
CA ARG A 46 -10.64 5.91 10.56
C ARG A 46 -11.09 4.80 9.59
N PRO A 47 -10.80 4.90 8.27
CA PRO A 47 -11.17 3.85 7.34
C PRO A 47 -10.38 2.57 7.62
N SER A 48 -10.95 1.41 7.26
CA SER A 48 -10.22 0.15 7.36
C SER A 48 -9.12 0.08 6.29
N VAL A 49 -8.08 -0.72 6.58
CA VAL A 49 -7.02 -1.00 5.59
C VAL A 49 -7.61 -1.69 4.35
N GLU A 50 -8.64 -2.52 4.51
CA GLU A 50 -9.32 -3.18 3.39
C GLU A 50 -10.00 -2.18 2.45
N GLU A 51 -10.72 -1.19 3.00
CA GLU A 51 -11.38 -0.16 2.20
C GLU A 51 -10.36 0.68 1.42
N VAL A 52 -9.28 1.10 2.10
CA VAL A 52 -8.20 1.85 1.45
C VAL A 52 -7.48 0.99 0.40
N GLY A 53 -7.25 -0.30 0.71
CA GLY A 53 -6.65 -1.26 -0.20
C GLY A 53 -7.47 -1.48 -1.46
N ARG A 54 -8.79 -1.57 -1.35
CA ARG A 54 -9.69 -1.65 -2.51
C ARG A 54 -9.57 -0.43 -3.42
N ARG A 55 -9.56 0.78 -2.84
CA ARG A 55 -9.38 2.02 -3.61
C ARG A 55 -8.00 2.09 -4.26
N ALA A 56 -6.96 1.71 -3.52
CA ALA A 56 -5.59 1.69 -4.04
C ALA A 56 -5.45 0.72 -5.22
N ALA A 57 -6.08 -0.45 -5.19
CA ALA A 57 -6.05 -1.42 -6.28
C ALA A 57 -6.69 -0.86 -7.57
N VAL A 58 -7.82 -0.16 -7.46
CA VAL A 58 -8.47 0.52 -8.60
C VAL A 58 -7.53 1.57 -9.19
N HIS A 59 -6.99 2.47 -8.36
CA HIS A 59 -6.07 3.51 -8.83
C HIS A 59 -4.78 2.94 -9.46
N LEU A 60 -4.27 1.83 -8.91
CA LEU A 60 -3.09 1.17 -9.46
C LEU A 60 -3.39 0.55 -10.83
N ALA A 61 -4.53 -0.13 -10.99
CA ALA A 61 -4.94 -0.71 -12.27
C ALA A 61 -5.08 0.38 -13.36
N ASP A 62 -5.75 1.48 -13.02
CA ASP A 62 -5.90 2.64 -13.91
C ASP A 62 -4.53 3.22 -14.29
N PHE A 63 -3.64 3.43 -13.32
CA PHE A 63 -2.30 3.96 -13.55
C PHE A 63 -1.44 3.04 -14.43
N LEU A 64 -1.58 1.73 -14.27
CA LEU A 64 -0.87 0.73 -15.08
C LEU A 64 -1.54 0.46 -16.43
N GLY A 65 -2.68 1.10 -16.74
CA GLY A 65 -3.46 0.82 -17.95
C GLY A 65 -3.93 -0.63 -18.04
N SER A 66 -4.21 -1.25 -16.88
CA SER A 66 -4.55 -2.66 -16.73
C SER A 66 -5.99 -2.83 -16.23
N SER A 67 -6.62 -3.96 -16.52
CA SER A 67 -7.92 -4.30 -15.93
C SER A 67 -7.76 -4.90 -14.53
N LEU A 68 -8.68 -4.58 -13.62
CA LEU A 68 -8.76 -5.18 -12.29
C LEU A 68 -9.89 -6.21 -12.21
N SER A 69 -9.58 -7.41 -11.73
CA SER A 69 -10.57 -8.45 -11.42
C SER A 69 -10.37 -8.95 -9.99
N TRP A 70 -11.43 -8.88 -9.18
CA TRP A 70 -11.45 -9.50 -7.86
C TRP A 70 -11.77 -10.98 -7.99
N THR A 71 -11.01 -11.83 -7.30
CA THR A 71 -11.22 -13.29 -7.33
C THR A 71 -10.84 -13.91 -6.00
N GLU A 72 -11.35 -15.10 -5.74
CA GLU A 72 -10.95 -15.92 -4.59
C GLU A 72 -9.59 -16.57 -4.83
N PRO A 73 -8.75 -16.78 -3.79
CA PRO A 73 -7.45 -17.44 -3.94
C PRO A 73 -7.54 -18.80 -4.65
N ALA A 74 -8.57 -19.60 -4.36
CA ALA A 74 -8.77 -20.90 -4.98
C ALA A 74 -8.96 -20.84 -6.51
N ALA A 75 -9.46 -19.70 -7.03
CA ALA A 75 -9.61 -19.51 -8.47
C ALA A 75 -8.29 -19.15 -9.17
N LEU A 76 -7.22 -18.84 -8.42
CA LEU A 76 -5.88 -18.57 -8.96
C LEU A 76 -5.04 -19.83 -9.15
N GLU A 77 -5.39 -20.95 -8.52
CA GLU A 77 -4.60 -22.20 -8.55
C GLU A 77 -4.53 -22.86 -9.94
N GLY A 78 -5.39 -22.45 -10.88
CA GLY A 78 -5.36 -22.88 -12.29
C GLY A 78 -4.84 -21.83 -13.28
N ALA A 79 -4.52 -20.62 -12.79
CA ALA A 79 -3.96 -19.56 -13.63
C ALA A 79 -2.45 -19.76 -13.73
N HIS A 80 -2.00 -20.47 -14.77
CA HIS A 80 -0.58 -20.58 -15.09
C HIS A 80 -0.02 -19.17 -15.39
N VAL A 81 0.85 -18.70 -14.49
CA VAL A 81 1.74 -17.54 -14.70
C VAL A 81 2.98 -17.99 -15.45
#